data_AF-A0A948QMS7-F1
#
_entry.id   AF-A0A948QMS7-F1
#
_cell.length_a   1.000
_cell.length_b   1.000
_cell.length_c   1.000
_cell.angle_alpha   90.00
_cell.angle_beta   90.00
_cell.angle_gamma   90.00
#
_symmetry.space_group_name_H-M   'P 1'
#
loop_
_entity.id
_entity.type
_entity.pdbx_description
1 polymer ?
#
loop_
_entity_poly.entity_id
_entity_poly.type
_entity_poly.pdbx_seq_one_letter_code
_entity_poly.pdbx_strand_id
1 'polypeptide(L)' 'MSFNDITGHAKTLSIIRKQVNQNKVPHAYLFVGPSGVGKKKTAVELAKSLNCIGSAKAP' A
#
# COMPACT_ATOMS: atom_id res chain seq x y z
N MET A 1 7.17 -1.82 8.56
CA MET A 1 5.95 -2.31 7.87
C MET A 1 6.12 -2.05 6.40
N SER A 2 6.01 -3.07 5.56
CA SER A 2 6.34 -2.97 4.14
C SER A 2 5.35 -3.81 3.36
N PHE A 3 4.96 -3.32 2.20
CA PHE A 3 4.25 -4.08 1.17
C PHE A 3 4.93 -5.42 0.82
N ASN A 4 6.15 -5.68 1.29
CA ASN A 4 6.85 -6.96 1.19
C ASN A 4 6.19 -8.09 2.02
N ASP A 5 5.35 -7.76 3.01
CA ASP A 5 4.62 -8.76 3.82
C ASP A 5 3.36 -9.29 3.10
N ILE A 6 3.10 -8.81 1.89
CA ILE A 6 2.02 -9.26 1.01
C ILE A 6 2.65 -10.13 -0.06
N THR A 7 2.42 -11.43 0.02
CA THR A 7 2.89 -12.40 -0.97
C THR A 7 2.07 -12.32 -2.24
N GLY A 8 2.74 -12.22 -3.40
CA GLY A 8 2.08 -12.08 -4.71
C GLY A 8 1.70 -10.64 -5.06
N HIS A 9 0.83 -10.48 -6.07
CA HIS A 9 0.34 -9.17 -6.55
C HIS A 9 1.43 -8.14 -6.91
N ALA A 10 2.62 -8.60 -7.34
CA ALA A 10 3.79 -7.76 -7.56
C ALA A 10 3.53 -6.55 -8.50
N LYS A 11 2.76 -6.76 -9.57
CA LYS A 11 2.38 -5.68 -10.51
C LYS A 11 1.48 -4.63 -9.86
N THR A 12 0.49 -5.04 -9.07
CA THR A 12 -0.42 -4.10 -8.39
C THR A 12 0.32 -3.31 -7.32
N LEU A 13 1.16 -3.99 -6.53
CA LEU A 13 1.97 -3.35 -5.50
C LEU A 13 3.00 -2.38 -6.09
N SER A 14 3.59 -2.68 -7.25
CA SER A 14 4.52 -1.76 -7.91
C SER A 14 3.83 -0.48 -8.40
N ILE A 15 2.62 -0.58 -8.94
CA ILE A 15 1.80 0.57 -9.35
C ILE A 15 1.48 1.45 -8.12
N ILE A 16 0.97 0.84 -7.05
CA ILE A 16 0.61 1.56 -5.82
C ILE A 16 1.85 2.25 -5.23
N ARG A 17 2.98 1.54 -5.11
CA ARG A 17 4.25 2.13 -4.63
C ARG A 17 4.68 3.32 -5.48
N LYS A 18 4.58 3.20 -6.81
CA LYS A 18 4.93 4.30 -7.73
C LYS A 18 4.00 5.51 -7.53
N GLN A 19 2.70 5.29 -7.37
CA GLN A 19 1.72 6.37 -7.13
C GLN A 19 1.97 7.11 -5.82
N VAL A 20 2.24 6.36 -4.74
CA VAL A 20 2.59 6.92 -3.43
C VAL A 20 3.88 7.73 -3.53
N ASN A 21 4.94 7.16 -4.10
CA ASN A 21 6.24 7.85 -4.24
C ASN A 21 6.18 9.09 -5.14
N GLN A 22 5.26 9.11 -6.11
CA GLN A 22 5.05 10.26 -6.99
C GLN A 22 4.05 11.28 -6.43
N ASN A 23 3.51 11.06 -5.22
CA ASN A 23 2.40 11.85 -4.64
C ASN A 23 1.20 11.98 -5.61
N LYS A 24 0.96 10.96 -6.44
CA LYS A 24 -0.13 10.89 -7.42
C LYS A 24 -1.12 9.81 -7.02
N VAL A 25 -1.77 10.01 -5.88
CA VAL A 25 -2.71 9.05 -5.29
C VAL A 25 -4.12 9.33 -5.84
N PRO A 26 -4.79 8.35 -6.49
CA PRO A 26 -6.19 8.46 -6.90
C PRO A 26 -7.12 8.70 -5.70
N HIS A 27 -8.30 9.26 -5.98
CA HIS A 27 -9.31 9.52 -4.96
C HIS A 27 -9.83 8.25 -4.27
N ALA A 28 -9.82 7.10 -4.96
CA ALA A 28 -10.30 5.84 -4.41
C ALA A 28 -9.58 4.63 -5.02
N TYR A 29 -9.50 3.55 -4.24
CA TYR A 29 -9.03 2.23 -4.66
C TYR A 29 -10.08 1.17 -4.34
N LEU A 30 -10.37 0.30 -5.31
CA LEU A 30 -11.24 -0.86 -5.12
C LEU A 30 -10.41 -2.15 -5.22
N PHE A 31 -10.30 -2.89 -4.12
CA PHE A 31 -9.59 -4.18 -4.08
C PHE A 31 -10.60 -5.34 -4.22
N VAL A 32 -10.55 -6.07 -5.34
CA VAL A 32 -11.49 -7.15 -5.68
C VAL A 32 -10.77 -8.51 -5.75
N GLY A 33 -11.46 -9.59 -5.36
CA GLY A 33 -10.96 -10.95 -5.46
C GLY A 33 -11.52 -11.90 -4.38
N PRO A 34 -11.14 -13.18 -4.38
CA PRO A 34 -11.57 -14.19 -3.39
C PRO A 34 -11.22 -13.82 -1.94
N SER A 35 -11.87 -14.44 -0.96
CA SER A 35 -11.50 -14.27 0.44
C SER A 35 -10.08 -14.80 0.72
N GLY A 36 -9.38 -14.21 1.69
CA GLY A 36 -8.03 -14.66 2.07
C GLY A 36 -6.86 -14.17 1.21
N VAL A 37 -7.08 -13.58 0.02
CA VAL A 37 -5.99 -13.12 -0.88
C VAL A 37 -5.28 -11.83 -0.44
N GLY A 38 -5.48 -11.37 0.79
CA GLY A 38 -4.77 -10.19 1.32
C GLY A 38 -5.35 -8.82 0.95
N LYS A 39 -6.57 -8.73 0.36
CA LYS A 39 -7.20 -7.45 -0.03
C LYS A 39 -7.24 -6.39 1.08
N LYS A 40 -7.76 -6.78 2.25
CA LYS A 40 -7.85 -5.91 3.43
C LYS A 40 -6.46 -5.51 3.93
N LYS A 41 -5.51 -6.44 3.89
CA LYS A 41 -4.11 -6.22 4.30
C LYS A 41 -3.45 -5.18 3.40
N THR A 42 -3.61 -5.29 2.08
CA THR A 42 -3.11 -4.30 1.12
C THR A 42 -3.71 -2.91 1.33
N ALA A 43 -5.02 -2.82 1.56
CA ALA A 43 -5.67 -1.54 1.83
C ALA A 43 -5.14 -0.87 3.11
N VAL A 44 -4.92 -1.65 4.17
CA VAL A 44 -4.37 -1.14 5.44
C VAL A 44 -2.92 -0.69 5.28
N GLU A 45 -2.07 -1.47 4.60
CA GLU A 45 -0.67 -1.07 4.36
C GLU A 45 -0.57 0.18 3.47
N LEU A 46 -1.46 0.32 2.48
CA LEU A 46 -1.56 1.57 1.70
C LEU A 46 -1.93 2.76 2.59
N ALA A 47 -2.98 2.64 3.42
CA ALA A 47 -3.38 3.70 4.33
C ALA A 47 -2.25 4.09 5.30
N LYS A 48 -1.51 3.11 5.82
CA LYS A 48 -0.31 3.37 6.63
C LYS A 48 0.76 4.13 5.84
N SER A 49 1.05 3.73 4.60
CA SER A 49 2.06 4.41 3.78
C SER A 49 1.72 5.88 3.49
N LEU A 50 0.43 6.24 3.48
CA LEU A 50 -0.05 7.61 3.27
C LEU A 50 -0.10 8.42 4.57
N ASN A 51 -0.51 7.81 5.67
CA ASN A 51 -0.78 8.51 6.93
C ASN A 51 0.39 8.48 7.91
N CYS A 52 1.29 7.49 7.82
CA CYS A 52 2.44 7.42 8.70
C CYS A 52 3.48 8.45 8.23
N ILE A 53 3.64 9.51 9.02
CA ILE A 53 4.58 10.63 8.79
C ILE A 53 6.03 10.22 9.13
N GLY A 54 6.30 8.91 9.22
CA GLY A 54 7.42 8.32 9.93
C GLY A 54 7.34 8.55 11.44
N SER A 55 7.94 7.68 12.25
CA SER A 55 8.80 8.30 13.25
C SER A 55 9.77 9.14 12.44
N ALA A 56 10.01 10.37 12.85
CA ALA A 56 11.09 11.16 12.31
C ALA A 56 12.31 10.26 12.04
N LYS A 57 13.08 10.58 11.00
CA LYS A 57 14.51 10.60 11.23
C LYS A 57 14.71 11.56 12.41
N ALA A 58 14.57 11.06 13.63
CA ALA A 58 15.05 11.73 14.82
C ALA A 58 16.59 11.67 14.72
N PRO A 59 17.30 12.77 15.01
CA PRO A 59 18.74 12.74 15.12
C PRO A 59 19.21 11.72 16.16
#